data_AF-A0A1Z8MYQ8-F1
#
_entry.id   AF-A0A1Z8MYQ8-F1
#
_cell.length_a   1.000
_cell.length_b   1.000
_cell.length_c   1.000
_cell.angle_alpha   90.00
_cell.angle_beta   90.00
_cell.angle_gamma   90.00
#
_symmetry.space_group_name_H-M   'P 1'
#
loop_
_entity.id
_entity.type
_entity.pdbx_description
1 polymer ?
#
loop_
_entity_poly.entity_id
_entity_poly.type
_entity_poly.pdbx_seq_one_letter_code
_entity_poly.pdbx_strand_id
1 'polypeptide(L)'
;SKPMFPLRSFLENLLINTRLDFLVSRWCLPILDNLWTSLTNPQIRKRQLSIWVLSILSLFVRFSFQAYLIHLMASDLSISEIIFALSFTNLCNLLPIQSVGNLGTIEIPFTWALITCHIPFETALTIGLSLHFIILTYATLVGLIGWVSHNWPK
;
A
#
# COMPACT_ATOMS: atom_id res chain seq x y z
N SER A 1 -4.18 -28.86 -19.15
CA SER A 1 -3.10 -27.85 -19.33
C SER A 1 -3.11 -26.93 -18.11
N LYS A 2 -1.96 -26.41 -17.67
CA LYS A 2 -1.97 -25.35 -16.65
C LYS A 2 -2.60 -24.10 -17.27
N PRO A 3 -3.50 -23.39 -16.58
CA PRO A 3 -4.03 -22.12 -17.09
C PRO A 3 -2.86 -21.15 -17.24
N MET A 4 -2.67 -20.65 -18.45
CA MET A 4 -1.57 -19.73 -18.79
C MET A 4 -2.11 -18.30 -18.82
N PHE A 5 -1.29 -17.31 -18.46
CA PHE A 5 -1.72 -15.92 -18.43
C PHE A 5 -2.19 -15.47 -19.84
N PRO A 6 -3.41 -14.91 -20.00
CA PRO A 6 -4.04 -14.72 -21.31
C PRO A 6 -3.34 -13.70 -22.21
N LEU A 7 -2.52 -12.81 -21.64
CA LEU A 7 -1.75 -11.79 -22.37
C LEU A 7 -0.27 -12.14 -22.53
N ARG A 8 0.12 -13.39 -22.25
CA ARG A 8 1.53 -13.84 -22.29
C ARG A 8 2.17 -13.61 -23.66
N SER A 9 1.48 -13.98 -24.74
CA SER A 9 1.97 -13.82 -26.12
C SER A 9 2.08 -12.35 -26.55
N PHE A 10 1.17 -11.48 -26.08
CA PHE A 10 1.23 -10.04 -26.33
C PHE A 10 2.43 -9.41 -25.61
N LEU A 11 2.64 -9.75 -24.33
CA LEU A 11 3.77 -9.28 -23.55
C LEU A 11 5.09 -9.79 -24.14
N GLU A 12 5.21 -11.07 -24.47
CA GLU A 12 6.40 -11.63 -25.13
C GLU A 12 6.74 -10.84 -26.41
N ASN A 13 5.76 -10.54 -27.26
CA ASN A 13 5.96 -9.76 -28.49
C ASN A 13 6.32 -8.28 -28.24
N LEU A 14 5.68 -7.63 -27.27
CA LEU A 14 5.98 -6.24 -26.91
C LEU A 14 7.41 -6.10 -26.34
N LEU A 15 7.86 -7.12 -25.61
CA LEU A 15 9.10 -7.09 -24.83
C LEU A 15 10.33 -7.53 -25.62
N ILE A 16 10.18 -8.41 -26.62
CA ILE A 16 11.22 -8.70 -27.62
C ILE A 16 11.69 -7.40 -28.31
N ASN A 17 10.80 -6.42 -28.44
CA ASN A 17 11.08 -5.16 -29.13
C ASN A 17 11.85 -4.12 -28.27
N THR A 18 12.04 -4.34 -26.96
CA THR A 18 12.57 -3.33 -26.02
C THR A 18 13.91 -3.68 -25.35
N ARG A 19 14.60 -4.78 -25.74
CA ARG A 19 15.88 -5.24 -25.15
C ARG A 19 15.86 -5.44 -23.61
N LEU A 20 14.68 -5.61 -23.01
CA LEU A 20 14.47 -5.94 -21.59
C LEU A 20 14.15 -7.44 -21.38
N ASP A 21 14.38 -8.24 -22.42
CA ASP A 21 14.10 -9.66 -22.55
C ASP A 21 14.67 -10.50 -21.39
N PHE A 22 15.86 -10.16 -20.89
CA PHE A 22 16.49 -10.91 -19.79
C PHE A 22 15.80 -10.73 -18.43
N LEU A 23 15.43 -9.50 -18.05
CA LEU A 23 14.79 -9.24 -16.74
C LEU A 23 13.34 -9.72 -16.73
N VAL A 24 12.63 -9.55 -17.84
CA VAL A 24 11.18 -9.74 -17.87
C VAL A 24 10.81 -11.21 -18.14
N SER A 25 11.55 -11.92 -19.01
CA SER A 25 11.29 -13.35 -19.23
C SER A 25 11.67 -14.21 -18.03
N ARG A 26 12.75 -13.84 -17.31
CA ARG A 26 13.27 -14.62 -16.19
C ARG A 26 12.54 -14.37 -14.88
N TRP A 27 12.01 -13.16 -14.67
CA TRP A 27 11.34 -12.79 -13.41
C TRP A 27 9.85 -12.49 -13.57
N CYS A 28 9.45 -11.70 -14.55
CA CYS A 28 8.07 -11.18 -14.63
C CYS A 28 7.07 -12.21 -15.17
N LEU A 29 7.35 -12.86 -16.31
CA LEU A 29 6.47 -13.87 -16.90
C LEU A 29 6.16 -15.05 -15.94
N PRO A 30 7.15 -15.67 -15.27
CA PRO A 30 6.85 -16.73 -14.31
C PRO A 30 6.07 -16.23 -13.09
N ILE A 31 6.30 -14.99 -12.63
CA ILE A 31 5.48 -14.38 -11.57
C ILE A 31 4.02 -14.24 -12.02
N LEU A 32 3.79 -13.75 -13.24
CA LEU A 32 2.45 -13.59 -13.81
C LEU A 32 1.74 -14.93 -14.04
N ASP A 33 2.45 -15.94 -14.54
CA ASP A 33 1.90 -17.29 -14.72
C ASP A 33 1.60 -17.96 -13.37
N ASN A 34 2.46 -17.78 -12.35
CA ASN A 34 2.21 -18.25 -10.99
C ASN A 34 1.03 -17.52 -10.31
N LEU A 35 0.90 -16.20 -10.53
CA LEU A 35 -0.25 -15.42 -10.07
C LEU A 35 -1.53 -15.89 -10.74
N TRP A 36 -1.51 -16.06 -12.07
CA TRP A 36 -2.67 -16.47 -12.84
C TRP A 36 -3.16 -17.87 -12.46
N THR A 37 -2.25 -18.84 -12.34
CA THR A 37 -2.57 -20.19 -11.86
C THR A 37 -3.11 -20.18 -10.43
N SER A 38 -2.57 -19.31 -9.57
CA SER A 38 -3.06 -19.14 -8.20
C SER A 38 -4.45 -18.49 -8.15
N LEU A 39 -4.74 -17.52 -9.02
CA LEU A 39 -6.03 -16.83 -9.13
C LEU A 39 -7.13 -17.69 -9.75
N THR A 40 -6.76 -18.60 -10.66
CA THR A 40 -7.71 -19.48 -11.37
C THR A 40 -8.00 -20.80 -10.65
N ASN A 41 -7.24 -21.14 -9.59
CA ASN A 41 -7.45 -22.35 -8.82
C ASN A 41 -8.81 -22.30 -8.05
N PRO A 42 -9.76 -23.22 -8.32
CA PRO A 42 -11.10 -23.18 -7.74
C PRO A 42 -11.16 -23.22 -6.21
N GLN A 43 -10.24 -23.97 -5.57
CA GLN A 43 -10.18 -24.10 -4.12
C GLN A 43 -9.67 -22.81 -3.46
N ILE A 44 -8.71 -22.16 -4.11
CA ILE A 44 -8.11 -20.92 -3.63
C ILE A 44 -9.05 -19.73 -3.88
N ARG A 45 -9.84 -19.75 -4.96
CA ARG A 45 -10.76 -18.67 -5.37
C ARG A 45 -11.76 -18.24 -4.31
N LYS A 46 -12.36 -19.17 -3.55
CA LYS A 46 -13.27 -18.82 -2.44
C LYS A 46 -12.54 -18.09 -1.31
N ARG A 47 -11.36 -18.56 -0.93
CA ARG A 47 -10.51 -17.94 0.11
C ARG A 47 -9.93 -16.61 -0.37
N GLN A 48 -9.55 -16.52 -1.64
CA GLN A 48 -9.12 -15.29 -2.30
C GLN A 48 -10.22 -14.24 -2.25
N LEU A 49 -11.46 -14.57 -2.61
CA LEU A 49 -12.57 -13.61 -2.53
C LEU A 49 -12.67 -12.99 -1.13
N SER A 50 -12.61 -13.81 -0.08
CA SER A 50 -12.61 -13.32 1.30
C SER A 50 -11.41 -12.43 1.60
N ILE A 51 -10.21 -12.78 1.13
CA ILE A 51 -9.02 -11.96 1.29
C ILE A 51 -9.18 -10.62 0.57
N TRP A 52 -9.68 -10.61 -0.67
CA TRP A 52 -9.93 -9.39 -1.44
C TRP A 52 -10.94 -8.48 -0.74
N VAL A 53 -12.08 -9.03 -0.29
CA VAL A 53 -13.11 -8.27 0.44
C VAL A 53 -12.54 -7.69 1.73
N LEU A 54 -11.84 -8.50 2.52
CA LEU A 54 -11.21 -8.03 3.77
C LEU A 54 -10.12 -7.00 3.50
N SER A 55 -9.36 -7.13 2.41
CA SER A 55 -8.30 -6.20 2.04
C SER A 55 -8.86 -4.85 1.58
N ILE A 56 -9.92 -4.87 0.76
CA ILE A 56 -10.64 -3.66 0.34
C ILE A 56 -11.29 -2.98 1.54
N LEU A 57 -11.94 -3.74 2.42
CA LEU A 57 -12.55 -3.20 3.63
C LEU A 57 -11.49 -2.60 4.57
N SER A 58 -10.38 -3.30 4.79
CA SER A 58 -9.26 -2.80 5.57
C SER A 58 -8.66 -1.53 4.97
N LEU A 59 -8.45 -1.51 3.65
CA LEU A 59 -7.97 -0.33 2.94
C LEU A 59 -8.95 0.83 3.12
N PHE A 60 -10.24 0.61 2.90
CA PHE A 60 -11.29 1.61 3.06
C PHE A 60 -11.30 2.20 4.48
N VAL A 61 -11.32 1.36 5.52
CA VAL A 61 -11.29 1.81 6.91
C VAL A 61 -10.04 2.63 7.21
N ARG A 62 -8.86 2.16 6.78
CA ARG A 62 -7.60 2.90 6.97
C ARG A 62 -7.63 4.25 6.26
N PHE A 63 -8.08 4.28 5.01
CA PHE A 63 -8.14 5.50 4.20
C PHE A 63 -9.12 6.52 4.78
N SER A 64 -10.32 6.06 5.17
CA SER A 64 -11.34 6.91 5.80
C SER A 64 -10.89 7.47 7.14
N PHE A 65 -10.22 6.64 7.96
CA PHE A 65 -9.70 7.09 9.25
C PHE A 65 -8.57 8.11 9.10
N GLN A 66 -7.65 7.88 8.17
CA GLN A 66 -6.58 8.85 7.87
C GLN A 66 -7.15 10.16 7.33
N ALA A 67 -8.12 10.09 6.41
CA ALA A 67 -8.79 11.28 5.89
C ALA A 67 -9.53 12.06 6.99
N TYR A 68 -10.20 11.35 7.89
CA TYR A 68 -10.85 11.96 9.05
C TYR A 68 -9.87 12.70 9.97
N LEU A 69 -8.72 12.08 10.29
CA LEU A 69 -7.69 12.71 11.12
C LEU A 69 -7.09 13.94 10.45
N ILE A 70 -6.80 13.87 9.15
CA ILE A 70 -6.27 15.02 8.40
C ILE A 70 -7.30 16.16 8.40
N HIS A 71 -8.57 15.85 8.18
CA HIS A 71 -9.63 16.86 8.19
C HIS A 71 -9.78 17.54 9.57
N LEU A 72 -9.56 16.82 10.67
CA LEU A 72 -9.52 17.40 12.01
C LEU A 72 -8.30 18.29 12.26
N MET A 73 -7.15 17.96 11.65
CA MET A 73 -5.90 18.71 11.83
C MET A 73 -5.79 19.91 10.88
N ALA A 74 -6.41 19.84 9.71
CA ALA A 74 -6.44 20.88 8.69
C ALA A 74 -7.80 20.91 8.00
N SER A 75 -8.71 21.71 8.55
CA SER A 75 -10.08 21.89 8.04
C SER A 75 -10.14 22.51 6.65
N ASP A 76 -9.06 23.19 6.24
CA ASP A 76 -9.01 23.97 5.00
C ASP A 76 -8.75 23.10 3.76
N LEU A 77 -8.37 21.83 3.95
CA LEU A 77 -8.12 20.89 2.86
C LEU A 77 -9.42 20.33 2.28
N SER A 78 -9.53 20.35 0.96
CA SER A 78 -10.60 19.64 0.25
C SER A 78 -10.40 18.12 0.34
N ILE A 79 -11.50 17.36 0.28
CA ILE A 79 -11.44 15.89 0.30
C ILE A 79 -10.59 15.34 -0.87
N SER A 80 -10.60 16.00 -2.03
CA SER A 80 -9.77 15.64 -3.18
C SER A 80 -8.27 15.73 -2.90
N GLU A 81 -7.84 16.78 -2.20
CA GLU A 81 -6.42 16.98 -1.84
C GLU A 81 -5.97 15.97 -0.80
N ILE A 82 -6.84 15.65 0.17
CA ILE A 82 -6.60 14.61 1.16
C ILE A 82 -6.44 13.24 0.47
N ILE A 83 -7.35 12.89 -0.44
CA ILE A 83 -7.28 11.63 -1.20
C ILE A 83 -5.99 11.60 -2.02
N PHE A 84 -5.64 12.69 -2.71
CA PHE A 84 -4.41 12.77 -3.48
C PHE A 84 -3.17 12.54 -2.61
N ALA A 85 -3.04 13.24 -1.49
CA ALA A 85 -1.90 13.11 -0.59
C ALA A 85 -1.77 11.69 -0.03
N LEU A 86 -2.88 11.07 0.38
CA LEU A 86 -2.91 9.70 0.88
C LEU A 86 -2.59 8.66 -0.21
N SER A 87 -3.15 8.81 -1.42
CA SER A 87 -2.88 7.92 -2.54
C SER A 87 -1.42 8.00 -3.00
N PHE A 88 -0.90 9.23 -3.13
CA PHE A 88 0.49 9.47 -3.53
C PHE A 88 1.47 8.86 -2.54
N THR A 89 1.24 9.09 -1.23
CA THR A 89 2.08 8.52 -0.18
C THR A 89 2.03 7.00 -0.17
N ASN A 90 0.85 6.40 -0.35
CA ASN A 90 0.74 4.94 -0.46
C ASN A 90 1.48 4.39 -1.68
N LEU A 91 1.47 5.10 -2.82
CA LEU A 91 2.22 4.72 -4.00
C LEU A 91 3.74 4.76 -3.73
N CYS A 92 4.24 5.82 -3.09
CA CYS A 92 5.64 5.91 -2.68
C CYS A 92 6.01 4.82 -1.67
N ASN A 93 5.09 4.43 -0.80
CA ASN A 93 5.29 3.36 0.17
C ASN A 93 5.36 1.96 -0.47
N LEU A 94 4.94 1.79 -1.74
CA LEU A 94 5.15 0.55 -2.50
C LEU A 94 6.58 0.43 -3.04
N LEU A 95 7.36 1.52 -3.02
CA LEU A 95 8.75 1.48 -3.41
C LEU A 95 9.57 0.68 -2.37
N PRO A 96 10.59 -0.09 -2.79
CA PRO A 96 11.44 -0.88 -1.90
C PRO A 96 12.48 -0.01 -1.19
N ILE A 97 12.07 1.17 -0.72
CA ILE A 97 12.90 2.16 -0.03
C ILE A 97 12.20 2.46 1.29
N GLN A 98 12.53 1.69 2.32
CA GLN A 98 11.90 1.75 3.63
C GLN A 98 12.96 1.87 4.72
N SER A 99 12.77 2.83 5.63
CA SER A 99 13.58 3.00 6.83
C SER A 99 12.96 2.23 8.01
N VAL A 100 13.59 2.32 9.19
CA VAL A 100 13.04 1.72 10.41
C VAL A 100 11.70 2.37 10.74
N GLY A 101 10.63 1.55 10.76
CA GLY A 101 9.27 2.02 11.00
C GLY A 101 8.75 2.98 9.92
N ASN A 102 9.35 2.99 8.73
CA ASN A 102 9.02 3.88 7.62
C ASN A 102 9.14 5.39 7.94
N LEU A 103 9.96 5.75 8.92
CA LEU A 103 10.24 7.14 9.28
C LEU A 103 10.98 7.88 8.16
N GLY A 104 10.46 9.03 7.77
CA GLY A 104 10.93 9.83 6.64
C GLY A 104 10.43 9.33 5.29
N THR A 105 10.33 8.01 5.06
CA THR A 105 9.89 7.46 3.77
C THR A 105 8.38 7.65 3.53
N ILE A 106 7.59 7.81 4.59
CA ILE A 106 6.17 8.18 4.51
C ILE A 106 5.99 9.70 4.57
N GLU A 107 6.69 10.36 5.48
CA GLU A 107 6.51 11.78 5.78
C GLU A 107 6.98 12.67 4.66
N ILE A 108 8.07 12.34 3.97
CA ILE A 108 8.59 13.16 2.87
C ILE A 108 7.59 13.21 1.70
N PRO A 109 7.12 12.07 1.14
CA PRO A 109 6.10 12.11 0.09
C PRO A 109 4.80 12.76 0.52
N PHE A 110 4.35 12.51 1.76
CA PHE A 110 3.11 13.07 2.27
C PHE A 110 3.17 14.58 2.44
N THR A 111 4.25 15.07 3.06
CA THR A 111 4.52 16.50 3.26
C THR A 111 4.62 17.20 1.91
N TRP A 112 5.32 16.60 0.94
CA TRP A 112 5.44 17.13 -0.42
C TRP A 112 4.09 17.23 -1.13
N ALA A 113 3.23 16.21 -0.99
CA ALA A 113 1.89 16.23 -1.57
C ALA A 113 1.02 17.34 -0.97
N LEU A 114 1.05 17.52 0.35
CA LEU A 114 0.30 18.60 1.02
C LEU A 114 0.82 20.01 0.67
N ILE A 115 2.12 20.19 0.49
CA ILE A 115 2.69 21.45 0.02
C ILE A 115 2.22 21.77 -1.39
N THR A 116 2.08 20.76 -2.24
CA THR A 116 1.50 20.91 -3.59
C THR A 116 0.03 21.35 -3.51
N CYS A 117 -0.68 20.95 -2.45
CA CYS A 117 -2.02 21.43 -2.08
C CYS A 117 -2.00 22.75 -1.26
N HIS A 118 -0.92 23.52 -1.36
CA HIS A 118 -0.81 24.88 -0.82
C HIS A 118 -0.79 24.97 0.72
N ILE A 119 -0.52 23.86 1.41
CA ILE A 119 -0.33 23.85 2.86
C ILE A 119 1.12 24.26 3.18
N PRO A 120 1.34 25.16 4.16
CA PRO A 120 2.68 25.54 4.57
C PRO A 120 3.47 24.32 5.09
N PHE A 121 4.78 24.30 4.80
CA PHE A 121 5.68 23.18 5.10
C PHE A 121 5.57 22.70 6.56
N GLU A 122 5.62 23.64 7.51
CA GLU A 122 5.55 23.32 8.96
C GLU A 122 4.26 22.58 9.34
N THR A 123 3.14 23.01 8.78
CA THR A 123 1.83 22.38 9.02
C THR A 123 1.75 21.03 8.34
N ALA A 124 2.18 20.92 7.07
CA ALA A 124 2.21 19.67 6.33
C ALA A 124 3.08 18.60 7.03
N LEU A 125 4.26 18.98 7.52
CA LEU A 125 5.16 18.12 8.26
C LEU A 125 4.54 17.69 9.60
N THR A 126 3.92 18.64 10.32
CA THR A 126 3.25 18.35 11.60
C THR A 126 2.11 17.34 11.42
N ILE A 127 1.29 17.49 10.38
CA ILE A 127 0.21 16.54 10.06
C ILE A 127 0.79 15.16 9.73
N GLY A 128 1.81 15.11 8.87
CA GLY A 128 2.46 13.86 8.46
C GLY A 128 3.04 13.08 9.64
N LEU A 129 3.82 13.76 10.48
CA LEU A 129 4.41 13.16 11.69
C LEU A 129 3.34 12.75 12.70
N SER A 130 2.33 13.58 12.93
CA SER A 130 1.25 13.28 13.89
C SER A 130 0.46 12.04 13.46
N LEU A 131 0.08 11.98 12.18
CA LEU A 131 -0.64 10.84 11.62
C LEU A 131 0.19 9.55 11.71
N HIS A 132 1.48 9.63 11.37
CA HIS A 132 2.36 8.48 11.43
C HIS A 132 2.56 7.99 12.86
N PHE A 133 2.77 8.91 13.81
CA PHE A 133 2.95 8.57 15.22
C PHE A 133 1.71 7.90 15.83
N ILE A 134 0.51 8.36 15.47
CA ILE A 134 -0.76 7.75 15.90
C ILE A 134 -0.83 6.30 15.39
N ILE A 135 -0.53 6.08 14.11
CA ILE A 135 -0.58 4.74 13.50
C ILE A 135 0.47 3.82 14.12
N LEU A 136 1.68 4.32 14.32
CA LEU A 136 2.78 3.56 14.92
C LEU A 136 2.45 3.17 16.36
N THR A 137 1.96 4.11 17.16
CA THR A 137 1.54 3.85 18.55
C THR A 137 0.43 2.80 18.60
N TYR A 138 -0.60 2.93 17.75
CA TYR A 138 -1.66 1.95 17.65
C TYR A 138 -1.12 0.55 17.29
N ALA A 139 -0.26 0.47 16.27
CA ALA A 139 0.34 -0.79 15.82
C ALA A 139 1.22 -1.43 16.91
N THR A 140 2.02 -0.64 17.62
CA THR A 140 2.85 -1.10 18.73
C THR A 140 2.01 -1.62 19.88
N LEU A 141 0.95 -0.91 20.28
CA LEU A 141 0.07 -1.34 21.37
C LEU A 141 -0.67 -2.64 21.03
N VAL A 142 -1.28 -2.71 19.85
CA VAL A 142 -1.98 -3.93 19.40
C VAL A 142 -1.02 -5.10 19.26
N GLY A 143 0.18 -4.86 18.71
CA GLY A 143 1.24 -5.86 18.62
C GLY A 143 1.69 -6.37 19.99
N LEU A 144 1.87 -5.46 20.95
CA LEU A 144 2.23 -5.80 22.32
C LEU A 144 1.13 -6.61 23.00
N ILE A 145 -0.14 -6.21 22.88
CA ILE A 145 -1.28 -6.96 23.43
C ILE A 145 -1.33 -8.38 22.84
N GLY A 146 -1.16 -8.50 21.53
CA GLY A 146 -1.11 -9.80 20.85
C GLY A 146 0.04 -10.67 21.35
N TRP A 147 1.23 -10.08 21.52
CA TRP A 147 2.39 -10.78 22.05
C TRP A 147 2.21 -11.23 23.50
N VAL A 148 1.73 -10.34 24.38
CA VAL A 148 1.44 -10.65 25.79
C VAL A 148 0.38 -11.75 25.88
N SER A 149 -0.72 -11.63 25.14
CA SER A 149 -1.81 -12.62 25.11
C SER A 149 -1.33 -14.01 24.67
N HIS A 150 -0.42 -14.06 23.69
CA HIS A 150 0.15 -15.32 23.22
C HIS A 150 1.10 -15.97 24.23
N ASN A 151 1.91 -15.17 24.94
CA ASN A 151 2.94 -15.65 25.86
C ASN A 151 2.48 -15.74 27.32
N TRP A 152 1.23 -15.33 27.62
CA TRP A 152 0.70 -15.40 28.97
C TRP A 152 0.56 -16.87 29.38
N PRO A 153 1.21 -17.31 30.47
CA PRO A 153 1.02 -18.66 30.99
C PRO A 153 -0.45 -18.80 31.41
N LYS A 154 -1.12 -19.81 30.86
CA LYS A 154 -2.50 -20.16 31.25
C LYS A 154 -2.57 -20.55 32.72
#